data_AF-A0A842HGM8-F1
#
_entry.id   AF-A0A842HGM8-F1
#
_cell.length_a   1.000
_cell.length_b   1.000
_cell.length_c   1.000
_cell.angle_alpha   90.00
_cell.angle_beta   90.00
_cell.angle_gamma   90.00
#
_symmetry.space_group_name_H-M   'P 1'
#
loop_
_entity.id
_entity.type
_entity.pdbx_description
1 polymer ?
#
loop_
_entity_poly.entity_id
_entity_poly.type
_entity_poly.pdbx_seq_one_letter_code
_entity_poly.pdbx_strand_id
1 'polypeptide(L)'
;MEEPANRTAFFVDGFNLYHSVCEAEKDTDERPLKWLDIAAMCESTLHLIGKTARFAGVHYFSAYADHLSEQAPDKVQRHKIFVRALTATRRVKVHLGHFRKRDTFIKELAQLCPESFTLSLKTYLEHQFPERIRLPSKKYVVMPPSWGTQPPA
;
A
#
# COMPACT_ATOMS: atom_id res chain seq x y z
N MET A 1 13.89 40.04 11.84
CA MET A 1 12.57 39.37 11.91
C MET A 1 12.83 37.91 11.62
N GLU A 2 12.67 37.04 12.62
CA GLU A 2 12.85 35.59 12.45
C GLU A 2 11.65 35.05 11.67
N GLU A 3 11.87 34.44 10.50
CA GLU A 3 10.77 33.86 9.73
C GLU A 3 10.10 32.75 10.56
N PRO A 4 8.76 32.68 10.59
CA PRO A 4 8.05 31.69 11.39
C PRO A 4 8.42 30.26 10.93
N ALA A 5 8.84 29.43 11.87
CA ALA A 5 9.23 28.06 11.61
C ALA A 5 8.03 27.22 11.16
N ASN A 6 8.06 26.71 9.94
CA ASN A 6 7.02 25.83 9.41
C ASN A 6 7.19 24.44 10.00
N ARG A 7 6.38 24.10 11.01
CA ARG A 7 6.36 22.77 11.61
C ARG A 7 5.77 21.77 10.62
N THR A 8 6.55 20.78 10.21
CA THR A 8 6.17 19.79 9.20
C THR A 8 6.05 18.41 9.83
N ALA A 9 4.85 17.83 9.75
CA ALA A 9 4.59 16.44 10.11
C ALA A 9 4.39 15.59 8.86
N PHE A 10 4.87 14.35 8.88
CA PHE A 10 4.74 13.41 7.78
C PHE A 10 3.69 12.34 8.08
N PHE A 11 2.92 11.97 7.06
CA PHE A 11 1.92 10.91 7.13
C PHE A 11 2.32 9.83 6.13
N VAL A 12 2.60 8.63 6.63
CA VAL A 12 3.18 7.54 5.84
C VAL A 12 2.23 6.35 5.83
N ASP A 13 1.81 5.93 4.64
CA ASP A 13 1.10 4.66 4.42
C ASP A 13 2.10 3.52 4.36
N GLY A 14 2.01 2.61 5.33
CA GLY A 14 2.93 1.49 5.49
C GLY A 14 2.82 0.41 4.43
N PHE A 15 1.64 0.22 3.82
CA PHE A 15 1.49 -0.74 2.73
C PHE A 15 2.10 -0.20 1.45
N ASN A 16 1.81 1.07 1.14
CA ASN A 16 2.38 1.71 -0.04
C ASN A 16 3.92 1.76 0.05
N LEU A 17 4.46 2.19 1.20
CA LEU A 17 5.91 2.22 1.44
C LEU A 17 6.55 0.82 1.30
N TYR A 18 5.94 -0.22 1.89
CA TYR A 18 6.47 -1.58 1.81
C TYR A 18 6.59 -2.08 0.37
N HIS A 19 5.57 -1.84 -0.46
CA HIS A 19 5.61 -2.21 -1.87
C HIS A 19 6.69 -1.43 -2.63
N SER A 20 6.80 -0.12 -2.43
CA SER A 20 7.87 0.68 -3.06
C SER A 20 9.27 0.21 -2.68
N VAL A 21 9.49 -0.17 -1.42
CA VAL A 21 10.78 -0.71 -0.96
C VAL A 21 11.07 -2.08 -1.60
N CYS A 22 10.06 -2.95 -1.71
CA CYS A 22 10.24 -4.26 -2.36
C CYS A 22 10.56 -4.14 -3.84
N GLU A 23 9.95 -3.18 -4.54
CA GLU A 23 10.29 -2.91 -5.94
C GLU A 23 11.71 -2.36 -6.07
N ALA A 24 12.09 -1.35 -5.25
CA ALA A 24 13.43 -0.77 -5.29
C ALA A 24 14.54 -1.78 -4.96
N GLU A 25 14.27 -2.75 -4.09
CA GLU A 25 15.21 -3.82 -3.75
C GLU A 25 15.47 -4.79 -4.92
N LYS A 26 14.62 -4.82 -5.96
CA LYS A 26 14.89 -5.59 -7.19
C LYS A 26 15.93 -4.93 -8.09
N ASP A 27 16.09 -3.61 -7.96
CA ASP A 27 16.97 -2.80 -8.79
C ASP A 27 18.36 -2.61 -8.15
N THR A 28 18.62 -3.27 -7.01
CA THR A 28 19.90 -3.16 -6.29
C THR A 28 20.32 -4.48 -5.66
N ASP A 29 21.61 -4.80 -5.75
CA ASP A 29 22.25 -5.91 -5.02
C ASP A 29 22.84 -5.43 -3.67
N GLU A 30 22.53 -4.20 -3.25
CA GLU A 30 23.01 -3.63 -1.98
C GLU A 30 22.30 -4.21 -0.74
N ARG A 31 22.46 -3.55 0.41
CA ARG A 31 21.92 -3.98 1.70
C ARG A 31 20.38 -4.07 1.65
N PRO A 32 19.78 -4.94 2.48
CA PRO A 32 18.32 -5.07 2.54
C PRO A 32 17.63 -3.74 2.87
N LEU A 33 16.73 -3.28 2.00
CA LEU A 33 16.12 -1.95 2.10
C LEU A 33 14.95 -1.90 3.11
N LYS A 34 14.45 -3.07 3.52
CA LYS A 34 13.28 -3.19 4.42
C LYS A 34 13.54 -2.74 5.86
N TRP A 35 14.80 -2.56 6.25
CA TRP A 35 15.17 -2.00 7.56
C TRP A 35 15.43 -0.50 7.46
N LEU A 36 14.35 0.26 7.31
CA LEU A 36 14.38 1.70 6.99
C LEU A 36 14.04 2.57 8.20
N ASP A 37 14.91 3.53 8.53
CA ASP A 37 14.56 4.63 9.45
C ASP A 37 13.71 5.67 8.71
N ILE A 38 12.38 5.51 8.82
CA ILE A 38 11.40 6.39 8.17
C ILE A 38 11.55 7.84 8.65
N ALA A 39 11.86 8.07 9.93
CA ALA A 39 11.98 9.42 10.47
C ALA A 39 13.23 10.14 9.95
N ALA A 40 14.35 9.43 9.83
CA ALA A 40 15.57 9.97 9.21
C ALA A 40 15.36 10.25 7.71
N MET A 41 14.68 9.34 7.00
CA MET A 41 14.34 9.53 5.59
C MET A 41 13.43 10.75 5.38
N CYS A 42 12.37 10.91 6.17
CA CYS A 42 11.47 12.07 6.06
C CYS A 42 12.17 13.38 6.47
N GLU A 43 13.05 13.35 7.47
CA GLU A 43 13.81 14.53 7.87
C GLU A 43 14.79 14.98 6.78
N SER A 44 15.44 14.04 6.09
CA SER A 44 16.38 14.37 5.02
C SER A 44 15.69 15.08 3.84
N THR A 45 14.38 14.89 3.64
CA THR A 45 13.62 15.54 2.56
C THR A 45 13.06 16.92 2.94
N LEU A 46 13.24 17.40 4.17
CA LEU A 46 12.71 18.70 4.62
C LEU A 46 13.18 19.88 3.76
N HIS A 47 14.40 19.81 3.23
CA HIS A 47 14.95 20.84 2.35
C HIS A 47 14.11 21.04 1.07
N LEU A 48 13.37 20.01 0.63
CA LEU A 48 12.45 20.08 -0.51
C LEU A 48 11.16 20.82 -0.17
N ILE A 49 10.77 20.87 1.10
CA ILE A 49 9.56 21.54 1.58
C ILE A 49 9.82 23.04 1.79
N GLY A 50 11.01 23.38 2.30
CA GLY A 50 11.46 24.76 2.44
C GLY A 50 12.58 24.94 3.45
N LYS A 51 13.33 26.04 3.33
CA LYS A 51 14.49 26.34 4.19
C LYS A 51 14.13 26.53 5.68
N THR A 52 12.89 26.93 5.95
CA THR A 52 12.37 27.16 7.31
C THR A 52 11.59 25.98 7.88
N ALA A 53 11.45 24.88 7.12
CA ALA A 53 10.76 23.69 7.59
C ALA A 53 11.49 23.09 8.81
N ARG A 54 10.70 22.62 9.78
CA ARG A 54 11.20 21.96 10.99
C ARG A 54 10.46 20.64 11.19
N PHE A 55 11.22 19.58 11.42
CA PHE A 55 10.67 18.25 11.68
C PHE A 55 9.77 18.26 12.91
N ALA A 56 8.50 17.89 12.74
CA ALA A 56 7.54 17.78 13.84
C ALA A 56 7.22 16.31 14.23
N GLY A 57 7.60 15.34 13.39
CA GLY A 57 7.37 13.92 13.62
C GLY A 57 6.78 13.18 12.41
N VAL A 58 6.64 11.86 12.55
CA VAL A 58 6.01 10.98 11.56
C VAL A 58 4.80 10.27 12.16
N HIS A 59 3.71 10.20 11.40
CA HIS A 59 2.56 9.35 11.65
C HIS A 59 2.61 8.19 10.65
N TYR A 60 2.86 6.97 11.13
CA TYR A 60 2.96 5.77 10.31
C TYR A 60 1.69 4.93 10.45
N PHE A 61 0.98 4.68 9.35
CA PHE A 61 -0.28 3.94 9.32
C PHE A 61 -0.06 2.56 8.70
N SER A 62 -0.43 1.51 9.42
CA SER A 62 -0.25 0.14 8.93
C SER A 62 -1.25 -0.81 9.60
N ALA A 63 -1.27 -2.08 9.23
CA ALA A 63 -2.01 -3.12 9.94
C ALA A 63 -1.21 -4.43 9.95
N TYR A 64 -1.33 -5.19 11.04
CA TYR A 64 -0.76 -6.54 11.06
C TYR A 64 -1.65 -7.50 10.28
N ALA A 65 -1.05 -8.26 9.39
CA ALA A 65 -1.74 -9.32 8.67
C ALA A 65 -1.85 -10.57 9.57
N ASP A 66 -2.51 -10.44 10.71
CA ASP A 66 -2.62 -11.53 11.70
C ASP A 66 -3.36 -12.75 11.11
N HIS A 67 -4.23 -12.55 10.12
CA HIS A 67 -4.86 -13.64 9.35
C HIS A 67 -3.87 -14.49 8.54
N LEU A 68 -2.67 -13.96 8.24
CA LEU A 68 -1.60 -14.68 7.55
C LEU A 68 -0.59 -15.28 8.53
N SER A 69 -0.78 -15.13 9.84
CA SER A 69 0.15 -15.66 10.85
C SER A 69 0.25 -17.19 10.82
N GLU A 70 -0.82 -17.89 10.45
CA GLU A 70 -0.84 -19.36 10.32
C GLU A 70 -0.11 -19.84 9.06
N GLN A 71 -0.11 -19.04 7.99
CA GLN A 71 0.47 -19.42 6.69
C GLN A 71 1.89 -18.89 6.49
N ALA A 72 2.25 -17.77 7.12
CA ALA A 72 3.55 -17.13 7.00
C ALA A 72 3.94 -16.38 8.30
N PRO A 73 4.16 -17.10 9.41
CA PRO A 73 4.45 -16.51 10.72
C PRO A 73 5.67 -15.58 10.69
N ASP A 74 6.69 -15.94 9.89
CA ASP A 74 7.94 -15.18 9.75
C ASP A 74 7.73 -13.77 9.16
N LYS A 75 6.72 -13.59 8.29
CA LYS A 75 6.44 -12.27 7.70
C LYS A 75 5.83 -11.32 8.73
N VAL A 76 4.87 -11.83 9.52
CA VAL A 76 4.23 -11.06 10.59
C VAL A 76 5.24 -10.71 11.67
N GLN A 77 6.11 -11.65 12.04
CA GLN A 77 7.15 -11.41 13.04
C GLN A 77 8.16 -10.35 12.60
N ARG A 78 8.63 -10.39 11.35
CA ARG A 78 9.51 -9.35 10.80
C ARG A 78 8.86 -7.98 10.81
N HIS A 79 7.59 -7.87 10.44
CA HIS A 79 6.86 -6.60 10.49
C HIS A 79 6.70 -6.09 11.94
N LYS A 80 6.40 -6.97 12.91
CA LYS A 80 6.34 -6.61 14.34
C LYS A 80 7.68 -6.08 14.86
N ILE A 81 8.80 -6.70 14.48
CA ILE A 81 10.15 -6.25 14.84
C ILE A 81 10.42 -4.86 14.26
N PHE A 82 10.07 -4.64 12.99
CA PHE A 82 10.20 -3.34 12.34
C PHE A 82 9.39 -2.24 13.03
N VAL A 83 8.11 -2.48 13.30
CA VAL A 83 7.24 -1.53 14.01
C VAL A 83 7.78 -1.22 15.41
N ARG A 84 8.28 -2.22 16.14
CA ARG A 84 8.92 -2.01 17.45
C ARG A 84 10.13 -1.08 17.33
N ALA A 85 11.00 -1.26 16.33
CA ALA A 85 12.13 -0.37 16.12
C ALA A 85 11.69 1.07 15.80
N LEU A 86 10.69 1.25 14.93
CA LEU A 86 10.14 2.58 14.63
C LEU A 86 9.63 3.29 15.89
N THR A 87 8.84 2.61 16.72
CA THR A 87 8.32 3.19 17.97
C THR A 87 9.41 3.51 18.99
N ALA A 88 10.49 2.72 19.04
CA ALA A 88 11.61 2.93 19.95
C ALA A 88 12.35 4.26 19.69
N THR A 89 12.31 4.76 18.44
CA THR A 89 12.92 6.07 18.09
C THR A 89 12.23 7.25 18.76
N ARG A 90 10.98 7.10 19.24
CA ARG A 90 10.08 8.18 19.71
C ARG A 90 9.79 9.29 18.68
N ARG A 91 10.28 9.17 17.45
CA ARG A 91 10.07 10.12 16.33
C ARG A 91 8.90 9.71 15.43
N VAL A 92 8.47 8.45 15.54
CA VAL A 92 7.38 7.86 14.76
C VAL A 92 6.24 7.46 15.69
N LYS A 93 5.06 8.02 15.46
CA LYS A 93 3.80 7.59 16.06
C LYS A 93 3.12 6.59 15.12
N VAL A 94 2.99 5.34 15.57
CA VAL A 94 2.40 4.26 14.77
C VAL A 94 0.90 4.15 15.06
N HIS A 95 0.10 4.06 14.00
CA HIS A 95 -1.34 3.85 14.01
C HIS A 95 -1.64 2.50 13.36
N LEU A 96 -1.96 1.50 14.18
CA LEU A 96 -2.31 0.16 13.70
C LEU A 96 -3.81 0.04 13.49
N GLY A 97 -4.21 -0.14 12.24
CA GLY A 97 -5.57 -0.53 11.87
C GLY A 97 -5.79 -2.03 12.02
N HIS A 98 -7.06 -2.42 11.98
CA HIS A 98 -7.46 -3.82 11.84
C HIS A 98 -7.97 -4.03 10.42
N PHE A 99 -7.59 -5.15 9.79
CA PHE A 99 -8.20 -5.56 8.54
C PHE A 99 -9.69 -5.80 8.79
N ARG A 100 -10.53 -4.90 8.29
CA ARG A 100 -11.98 -5.13 8.30
C ARG A 100 -12.31 -6.08 7.16
N LYS A 101 -12.69 -7.32 7.49
CA LYS A 101 -13.59 -8.07 6.60
C LYS A 101 -14.92 -7.33 6.60
N ARG A 102 -15.16 -6.49 5.59
CA ARG A 102 -16.46 -5.86 5.41
C ARG A 102 -17.24 -6.68 4.40
N ASP A 103 -18.23 -7.41 4.91
CA ASP A 103 -19.42 -7.83 4.14
C ASP A 103 -20.55 -6.77 4.28
N THR A 104 -20.24 -5.59 4.81
CA THR A 104 -21.25 -4.57 5.15
C THR A 104 -21.07 -3.34 4.29
N PHE A 105 -22.04 -3.14 3.40
CA PHE A 105 -22.24 -1.93 2.62
C PHE A 105 -22.39 -0.70 3.54
N ILE A 106 -21.68 0.38 3.21
CA ILE A 106 -21.75 1.65 3.97
C ILE A 106 -23.07 2.33 3.58
N LYS A 107 -24.02 2.37 4.51
CA LYS A 107 -25.36 2.92 4.29
C LYS A 107 -25.31 4.43 4.02
N GLU A 108 -24.38 5.15 4.65
CA GLU A 108 -24.16 6.57 4.42
C GLU A 108 -23.68 6.85 2.99
N LEU A 109 -22.88 5.94 2.42
CA LEU A 109 -22.37 6.05 1.06
C LEU A 109 -23.48 5.79 0.02
N ALA A 110 -24.42 4.89 0.34
CA ALA A 110 -25.62 4.65 -0.45
C ALA A 110 -26.60 5.84 -0.42
N GLN A 111 -26.64 6.62 0.67
CA GLN A 111 -27.44 7.86 0.74
C GLN A 111 -26.81 9.00 -0.08
N LEU A 112 -25.48 9.09 -0.11
CA LEU A 112 -24.75 10.13 -0.86
C LEU A 112 -24.69 9.84 -2.36
N CYS A 113 -24.81 8.59 -2.76
CA CYS A 113 -24.75 8.15 -4.15
C CYS A 113 -25.88 7.15 -4.44
N PRO A 114 -27.13 7.64 -4.63
CA PRO A 114 -28.32 6.79 -4.76
C PRO A 114 -28.30 5.91 -6.02
N GLU A 115 -27.49 6.24 -7.01
CA GLU A 115 -27.34 5.48 -8.25
C GLU A 115 -26.08 4.60 -8.26
N SER A 116 -25.79 3.92 -7.16
CA SER A 116 -24.77 2.86 -7.19
C SER A 116 -25.40 1.55 -7.69
N PHE A 117 -24.79 0.92 -8.69
CA PHE A 117 -25.11 -0.46 -9.06
C PHE A 117 -23.97 -1.38 -8.61
N THR A 118 -24.33 -2.60 -8.23
CA THR A 118 -23.36 -3.67 -7.97
C THR A 118 -23.42 -4.64 -9.13
N LEU A 119 -22.28 -4.87 -9.78
CA LEU A 119 -22.18 -5.89 -10.82
C LEU A 119 -22.17 -7.27 -10.16
N SER A 120 -23.05 -8.15 -10.61
CA SER A 120 -23.11 -9.52 -10.10
C SER A 120 -21.97 -10.36 -10.71
N LEU A 121 -21.62 -11.48 -10.06
CA LEU A 121 -20.71 -12.46 -10.65
C LEU A 121 -21.13 -12.85 -12.07
N LYS A 122 -22.44 -13.04 -12.30
CA LYS A 122 -23.01 -13.31 -13.61
C LYS A 122 -22.69 -12.20 -14.61
N THR A 123 -22.84 -10.94 -14.20
CA THR A 123 -22.51 -9.78 -15.06
C THR A 123 -21.03 -9.72 -15.42
N TYR A 124 -20.13 -10.05 -14.48
CA TYR A 124 -18.70 -10.13 -14.80
C TYR A 124 -18.39 -11.27 -15.78
N LEU A 125 -19.05 -12.42 -15.65
CA LEU A 125 -18.88 -13.56 -16.56
C LEU A 125 -19.40 -13.25 -17.97
N GLU A 126 -20.52 -12.54 -18.08
CA GLU A 126 -21.15 -12.19 -19.36
C GLU A 126 -20.37 -11.13 -20.17
N HIS A 127 -19.49 -10.37 -19.52
CA HIS A 127 -18.74 -9.27 -20.14
C HIS A 127 -17.22 -9.49 -20.14
N GLN A 128 -16.78 -10.74 -20.27
CA GLN A 128 -15.38 -11.05 -20.50
C GLN A 128 -14.96 -10.72 -21.94
N PHE A 129 -13.71 -10.29 -22.12
CA PHE A 129 -13.14 -10.19 -23.45
C PHE A 129 -12.99 -11.59 -24.07
N PRO A 130 -13.12 -11.73 -25.41
CA PRO A 130 -12.77 -12.98 -26.07
C PRO A 130 -11.27 -13.27 -25.88
N GLU A 131 -10.90 -14.55 -25.93
CA GLU A 131 -9.51 -15.01 -25.74
C GLU A 131 -8.49 -14.30 -26.65
N ARG A 132 -8.96 -13.75 -27.78
CA ARG A 132 -8.17 -12.94 -28.71
C ARG A 132 -8.95 -11.68 -29.11
N ILE A 133 -8.30 -10.53 -28.96
CA ILE A 133 -8.83 -9.23 -29.40
C ILE A 133 -7.98 -8.75 -30.58
N ARG A 134 -8.64 -8.36 -31.67
CA ARG A 134 -7.98 -7.75 -32.82
C ARG A 134 -7.89 -6.24 -32.61
N LEU A 135 -6.67 -5.71 -32.65
CA LEU A 135 -6.42 -4.26 -32.55
C LEU A 135 -6.67 -3.57 -33.91
N PRO A 136 -6.92 -2.25 -33.92
CA PRO A 136 -7.00 -1.45 -35.15
C PRO A 136 -5.75 -1.57 -36.04
N SER A 137 -4.58 -1.83 -35.43
CA SER A 137 -3.31 -2.11 -36.11
C SER A 137 -3.25 -3.48 -36.81
N LYS A 138 -4.35 -4.25 -36.80
CA LYS A 138 -4.47 -5.64 -37.28
C LYS A 138 -3.65 -6.68 -36.50
N LYS A 139 -2.94 -6.29 -35.45
CA LYS A 139 -2.29 -7.20 -34.49
C LYS A 139 -3.32 -7.79 -33.52
N TYR A 140 -2.98 -8.93 -32.91
CA TYR A 140 -3.82 -9.58 -31.90
C TYR A 140 -3.22 -9.45 -30.50
N VAL A 141 -4.08 -9.23 -29.51
CA VAL A 141 -3.77 -9.40 -28.09
C VAL A 141 -4.50 -10.65 -27.63
N VAL A 142 -3.76 -11.58 -27.02
CA VAL A 142 -4.31 -12.83 -26.49
C VAL A 142 -4.37 -12.78 -24.97
N MET A 143 -5.36 -13.45 -24.40
CA MET A 143 -5.47 -13.61 -22.96
C MET A 143 -4.21 -14.30 -22.41
N PRO A 144 -3.58 -13.77 -21.33
CA PRO A 144 -2.44 -14.42 -20.72
C PRO A 144 -2.79 -15.85 -20.24
N PRO A 145 -1.95 -16.86 -20.50
CA PRO A 145 -2.21 -18.24 -20.04
C PRO A 145 -2.35 -18.37 -18.52
N SER A 146 -1.74 -17.46 -17.76
CA SER A 146 -1.83 -17.40 -16.30
C SER A 146 -3.20 -16.95 -15.78
N TRP A 147 -4.09 -16.45 -16.65
CA TRP A 147 -5.40 -15.91 -16.30
C TRP A 147 -6.56 -16.84 -16.70
N GLY A 148 -6.30 -17.90 -17.48
CA GLY A 148 -7.27 -18.94 -17.81
C GLY A 148 -7.24 -20.11 -16.82
N THR A 149 -8.35 -20.82 -16.68
CA THR A 149 -8.37 -22.13 -16.01
C THR A 149 -7.46 -23.11 -16.74
N GLN A 150 -6.42 -23.59 -16.07
CA GLN A 150 -5.71 -24.80 -16.50
C GLN A 150 -6.75 -25.94 -16.61
N PRO A 151 -6.72 -26.74 -17.68
CA PRO A 151 -7.61 -27.89 -17.78
C PRO A 151 -7.37 -28.82 -16.58
N PRO A 152 -8.41 -29.47 -16.03
CA PRO A 152 -8.21 -30.49 -15.01
C PRO A 152 -7.30 -31.58 -15.57
N ALA A 153 -6.36 -32.03 -14.74
CA ALA A 153 -5.41 -33.09 -15.04
C ALA A 153 -6.10 -34.42 -15.38
#